data_AF-A0A7J9WNU2-F1
#
_entry.id   AF-A0A7J9WNU2-F1
#
_cell.length_a   1.000
_cell.length_b   1.000
_cell.length_c   1.000
_cell.angle_alpha   90.00
_cell.angle_beta   90.00
_cell.angle_gamma   90.00
#
_symmetry.space_group_name_H-M   'P 1'
#
loop_
_entity.id
_entity.type
_entity.pdbx_description
1 polymer ?
#
loop_
_entity_poly.entity_id
_entity_poly.type
_entity_poly.pdbx_seq_one_letter_code
_entity_poly.pdbx_strand_id
1 'polypeptide(L)'
;MTADRDYVLEGLEDPAEILVDRWGVPHLYASSLYDVFRVQGFNAARDRLWQLDFWRRRGLGLLAEAFGPSLVDRDRATRLFVYRGDMHSDWLAYGSDTKRVATAFVEGVNAYIRLALDDRRLLPFEFDALGYEPALWSPEDVVRIRSNGLYYNLDQEVARALVLRDFGPQVEDLRRRREPPVDLIVPEGLDLSLIPDDVLGVYRLAIDPPDLSGAAAVVPEGSNNWVLAASRTTTGRPLLANDPHRALSAPSLRYLAHLSAPGLDVIGAGEPALPGISIGHNGYIAFGLTIFAIDQEDLYVYETNPDEPLE
;
A
#
# COMPACT_ATOMS: atom_id res chain seq x y z
N MET A 1 8.36 -23.52 21.52
CA MET A 1 8.19 -24.29 20.28
C MET A 1 6.71 -24.41 20.04
N THR A 2 6.16 -23.63 19.11
CA THR A 2 4.85 -23.91 18.52
C THR A 2 4.92 -25.31 17.92
N ALA A 3 3.92 -26.16 18.19
CA ALA A 3 3.84 -27.47 17.56
C ALA A 3 3.80 -27.31 16.04
N ASP A 4 4.43 -28.25 15.33
CA ASP A 4 4.33 -28.34 13.88
C ASP A 4 2.85 -28.45 13.50
N ARG A 5 2.43 -27.67 12.51
CA ARG A 5 1.06 -27.65 12.01
C ARG A 5 1.09 -27.84 10.51
N ASP A 6 0.37 -28.85 10.06
CA ASP A 6 0.17 -29.12 8.65
C ASP A 6 -1.16 -28.51 8.20
N TYR A 7 -1.12 -27.83 7.05
CA TYR A 7 -2.30 -27.26 6.41
C TYR A 7 -2.39 -27.82 5.00
N VAL A 8 -3.62 -28.10 4.54
CA VAL A 8 -3.87 -28.47 3.15
C VAL A 8 -4.11 -27.19 2.36
N LEU A 9 -3.24 -26.90 1.41
CA LEU A 9 -3.32 -25.75 0.53
C LEU A 9 -3.51 -26.24 -0.92
N GLU A 10 -4.71 -26.07 -1.45
CA GLU A 10 -5.00 -26.43 -2.84
C GLU A 10 -4.17 -25.58 -3.81
N GLY A 11 -3.76 -26.21 -4.92
CA GLY A 11 -3.03 -25.53 -6.00
C GLY A 11 -1.51 -25.44 -5.82
N LEU A 12 -0.95 -25.99 -4.74
CA LEU A 12 0.49 -26.24 -4.64
C LEU A 12 0.93 -27.34 -5.61
N GLU A 13 2.08 -27.16 -6.27
CA GLU A 13 2.68 -28.19 -7.13
C GLU A 13 3.34 -29.29 -6.27
N ASP A 14 4.03 -28.91 -5.19
CA ASP A 14 4.62 -29.82 -4.19
C ASP A 14 4.45 -29.26 -2.76
N PRO A 15 4.75 -30.05 -1.71
CA PRO A 15 4.77 -29.55 -0.33
C PRO A 15 5.69 -28.34 -0.15
N ALA A 16 5.23 -27.39 0.65
CA ALA A 16 5.96 -26.18 1.03
C ALA A 16 6.12 -26.11 2.56
N GLU A 17 7.12 -25.36 3.04
CA GLU A 17 7.45 -25.26 4.46
C GLU A 17 7.50 -23.79 4.90
N ILE A 18 6.99 -23.52 6.10
CA ILE A 18 7.09 -22.23 6.77
C ILE A 18 7.88 -22.42 8.08
N LEU A 19 9.13 -21.97 8.10
CA LEU A 19 9.95 -21.95 9.31
C LEU A 19 9.92 -20.55 9.93
N VAL A 20 9.36 -20.42 11.13
CA VAL A 20 9.34 -19.14 11.84
C VAL A 20 10.53 -19.08 12.78
N ASP A 21 11.38 -18.06 12.59
CA ASP A 21 12.57 -17.88 13.42
C ASP A 21 12.23 -17.33 14.82
N ARG A 22 13.26 -17.15 15.65
CA ARG A 22 13.11 -16.65 17.03
C ARG A 22 12.55 -15.23 17.14
N TRP A 23 12.58 -14.45 16.06
CA TRP A 23 12.09 -13.08 15.98
C TRP A 23 10.70 -12.99 15.36
N GLY A 24 10.11 -14.13 14.99
CA GLY A 24 8.82 -14.19 14.30
C GLY A 24 8.92 -13.94 12.79
N VAL A 25 10.12 -14.00 12.20
CA VAL A 25 10.29 -13.87 10.75
C VAL A 25 9.99 -15.22 10.09
N PRO A 26 9.00 -15.28 9.17
CA PRO A 26 8.69 -16.49 8.43
C PRO A 26 9.68 -16.68 7.27
N HIS A 27 10.29 -17.86 7.20
CA HIS A 27 11.06 -18.36 6.07
C HIS A 27 10.20 -19.35 5.29
N LEU A 28 9.84 -18.98 4.07
CA LEU A 28 8.92 -19.67 3.19
C LEU A 28 9.72 -20.43 2.13
N TYR A 29 9.59 -21.75 2.10
CA TYR A 29 10.28 -22.63 1.16
C TYR A 29 9.25 -23.34 0.27
N ALA A 30 9.46 -23.29 -1.04
CA ALA A 30 8.62 -24.00 -2.00
C ALA A 30 9.44 -24.54 -3.20
N SER A 31 8.91 -25.54 -3.90
CA SER A 31 9.56 -26.13 -5.08
C SER A 31 9.37 -25.30 -6.35
N SER A 32 8.43 -24.36 -6.37
CA SER A 32 8.13 -23.51 -7.52
C SER A 32 8.02 -22.03 -7.14
N LEU A 33 8.31 -21.15 -8.10
CA LEU A 33 8.22 -19.70 -7.92
C LEU A 33 6.79 -19.25 -7.53
N TYR A 34 5.76 -19.88 -8.10
CA TYR A 34 4.38 -19.47 -7.82
C TYR A 34 3.88 -20.04 -6.50
N ASP A 35 4.35 -21.21 -6.09
CA ASP A 35 4.02 -21.76 -4.78
C ASP A 35 4.57 -20.91 -3.65
N VAL A 36 5.79 -20.35 -3.77
CA VAL A 36 6.31 -19.48 -2.70
C VAL A 36 5.47 -18.21 -2.54
N PHE A 37 4.91 -17.65 -3.62
CA PHE A 37 3.96 -16.53 -3.52
C PHE A 37 2.60 -16.95 -2.94
N ARG A 38 2.12 -18.16 -3.27
CA ARG A 38 0.90 -18.72 -2.66
C ARG A 38 1.08 -18.94 -1.16
N VAL A 39 2.21 -19.50 -0.76
CA VAL A 39 2.58 -19.69 0.65
C VAL A 39 2.77 -18.33 1.35
N GLN A 40 3.32 -17.32 0.66
CA GLN A 40 3.42 -15.96 1.19
C GLN A 40 2.05 -15.37 1.51
N GLY A 41 1.09 -15.48 0.59
CA GLY A 41 -0.28 -15.00 0.80
C GLY A 41 -0.97 -15.73 1.96
N PHE A 42 -0.83 -17.07 2.02
CA PHE A 42 -1.35 -17.87 3.12
C PHE A 42 -0.77 -17.43 4.47
N ASN A 43 0.55 -17.27 4.54
CA ASN A 43 1.24 -16.89 5.77
C ASN A 43 0.91 -15.45 6.21
N ALA A 44 0.83 -14.51 5.26
CA ALA A 44 0.42 -13.14 5.55
C ALA A 44 -1.03 -13.11 6.10
N ALA A 45 -1.95 -13.87 5.50
CA ALA A 45 -3.31 -14.02 6.01
C ALA A 45 -3.33 -14.66 7.41
N ARG A 46 -2.56 -15.72 7.64
CA ARG A 46 -2.44 -16.34 8.96
C ARG A 46 -2.07 -15.35 10.05
N ASP A 47 -1.12 -14.47 9.75
CA ASP A 47 -0.58 -13.55 10.76
C ASP A 47 -1.38 -12.24 10.86
N ARG A 48 -2.03 -11.79 9.77
CA ARG A 48 -2.55 -10.42 9.63
C ARG A 48 -3.96 -10.33 9.01
N LEU A 49 -4.78 -11.39 9.07
CA LEU A 49 -6.05 -11.47 8.35
C LEU A 49 -6.98 -10.24 8.52
N TRP A 50 -7.17 -9.75 9.75
CA TRP A 50 -8.04 -8.58 9.97
C TRP A 50 -7.46 -7.30 9.35
N GLN A 51 -6.16 -7.07 9.48
CA GLN A 51 -5.46 -5.93 8.85
C GLN A 51 -5.62 -5.98 7.32
N LEU A 52 -5.47 -7.16 6.73
CA LEU A 52 -5.61 -7.39 5.29
C LEU A 52 -7.03 -7.08 4.82
N ASP A 53 -8.04 -7.67 5.46
CA ASP A 53 -9.45 -7.44 5.09
C ASP A 53 -9.83 -5.95 5.25
N PHE A 54 -9.43 -5.33 6.36
CA PHE A 54 -9.67 -3.91 6.60
C PHE A 54 -9.04 -3.01 5.53
N TRP A 55 -7.78 -3.25 5.15
CA TRP A 55 -7.10 -2.47 4.11
C TRP A 55 -7.70 -2.69 2.74
N ARG A 56 -8.06 -3.93 2.40
CA ARG A 56 -8.78 -4.24 1.16
C ARG A 56 -10.11 -3.49 1.11
N ARG A 57 -10.93 -3.56 2.17
CA ARG A 57 -12.22 -2.85 2.23
C ARG A 57 -12.04 -1.35 2.12
N ARG A 58 -11.05 -0.79 2.83
CA ARG A 58 -10.72 0.63 2.73
C ARG A 58 -10.36 1.01 1.30
N GLY A 59 -9.48 0.27 0.64
CA GLY A 59 -9.02 0.59 -0.71
C GLY A 59 -10.08 0.39 -1.80
N LEU A 60 -11.11 -0.41 -1.54
CA LEU A 60 -12.20 -0.69 -2.47
C LEU A 60 -13.47 0.13 -2.20
N GLY A 61 -13.51 0.86 -1.08
CA GLY A 61 -14.72 1.50 -0.60
C GLY A 61 -15.79 0.47 -0.25
N LEU A 62 -15.49 -0.44 0.68
CA LEU A 62 -16.39 -1.49 1.19
C LEU A 62 -16.41 -1.52 2.72
N LEU A 63 -16.05 -0.41 3.39
CA LEU A 63 -16.02 -0.34 4.84
C LEU A 63 -17.42 -0.27 5.44
N ALA A 64 -18.38 0.38 4.79
CA ALA A 64 -19.73 0.53 5.32
C ALA A 64 -20.46 -0.82 5.52
N GLU A 65 -20.08 -1.83 4.73
CA GLU A 65 -20.58 -3.20 4.89
C GLU A 65 -20.22 -3.83 6.25
N ALA A 66 -19.07 -3.46 6.82
CA ALA A 66 -18.55 -4.04 8.05
C ALA A 66 -18.68 -3.10 9.26
N PHE A 67 -18.58 -1.79 9.05
CA PHE A 67 -18.52 -0.79 10.12
C PHE A 67 -19.74 0.15 10.16
N GLY A 68 -20.70 -0.05 9.25
CA GLY A 68 -21.99 0.61 9.27
C GLY A 68 -22.09 1.91 8.45
N PRO A 69 -23.26 2.56 8.50
CA PRO A 69 -23.66 3.58 7.53
C PRO A 69 -22.86 4.89 7.61
N SER A 70 -22.16 5.16 8.73
CA SER A 70 -21.31 6.36 8.87
C SER A 70 -20.14 6.39 7.88
N LEU A 71 -19.78 5.25 7.28
CA LEU A 71 -18.70 5.15 6.29
C LEU A 71 -19.20 5.13 4.84
N VAL A 72 -20.50 5.33 4.58
CA VAL A 72 -21.06 5.30 3.22
C VAL A 72 -20.46 6.40 2.33
N ASP A 73 -20.35 7.63 2.84
CA ASP A 73 -19.79 8.73 2.06
C ASP A 73 -18.31 8.48 1.73
N ARG A 74 -17.59 7.82 2.65
CA ARG A 74 -16.22 7.38 2.43
C ARG A 74 -16.11 6.31 1.37
N ASP A 75 -16.95 5.28 1.43
CA ASP A 75 -16.98 4.24 0.40
C ASP A 75 -17.30 4.84 -0.98
N ARG A 76 -18.24 5.79 -1.04
CA ARG A 76 -18.56 6.53 -2.26
C ARG A 76 -17.36 7.31 -2.78
N ALA A 77 -16.68 8.05 -1.91
CA ALA A 77 -15.49 8.82 -2.28
C ALA A 77 -14.36 7.92 -2.78
N THR A 78 -14.02 6.86 -2.05
CA THR A 78 -12.97 5.91 -2.45
C THR A 78 -13.24 5.32 -3.83
N ARG A 79 -14.48 4.93 -4.14
CA ARG A 79 -14.85 4.35 -5.45
C ARG A 79 -14.63 5.30 -6.63
N LEU A 80 -14.48 6.61 -6.40
CA LEU A 80 -14.09 7.57 -7.44
C LEU A 80 -12.64 7.38 -7.88
N PHE A 81 -11.76 6.91 -6.97
CA PHE A 81 -10.32 6.76 -7.18
C PHE A 81 -9.87 5.31 -7.40
N VAL A 82 -10.78 4.34 -7.27
CA VAL A 82 -10.51 2.95 -7.63
C VAL A 82 -10.44 2.83 -9.15
N TYR A 83 -9.42 2.12 -9.66
CA TYR A 83 -9.34 1.81 -11.08
C TYR A 83 -10.49 0.90 -11.50
N ARG A 84 -11.30 1.37 -12.46
CA ARG A 84 -12.49 0.68 -12.99
C ARG A 84 -12.37 0.37 -14.49
N GLY A 85 -11.16 0.48 -15.05
CA GLY A 85 -10.90 0.20 -16.45
C GLY A 85 -10.77 -1.29 -16.75
N ASP A 86 -10.41 -1.60 -17.99
CA ASP A 86 -10.18 -2.98 -18.43
C ASP A 86 -8.93 -3.58 -17.78
N MET A 87 -9.15 -4.56 -16.91
CA MET A 87 -8.06 -5.24 -16.21
C MET A 87 -7.15 -6.03 -17.16
N HIS A 88 -7.64 -6.49 -18.32
CA HIS A 88 -6.76 -7.15 -19.29
C HIS A 88 -5.65 -6.21 -19.77
N SER A 89 -6.03 -5.00 -20.20
CA SER A 89 -5.09 -3.95 -20.60
C SER A 89 -4.18 -3.52 -19.45
N ASP A 90 -4.71 -3.40 -18.23
CA ASP A 90 -3.92 -3.04 -17.05
C ASP A 90 -2.83 -4.09 -16.74
N TRP A 91 -3.16 -5.39 -16.79
CA TRP A 91 -2.19 -6.46 -16.57
C TRP A 91 -1.04 -6.45 -17.58
N LEU A 92 -1.28 -5.98 -18.82
CA LEU A 92 -0.25 -5.87 -19.86
C LEU A 92 0.76 -4.74 -19.59
N ALA A 93 0.42 -3.78 -18.72
CA ALA A 93 1.34 -2.70 -18.33
C ALA A 93 2.37 -3.16 -17.28
N TYR A 94 2.17 -4.32 -16.65
CA TYR A 94 3.07 -4.90 -15.65
C TYR A 94 4.06 -5.89 -16.25
N GLY A 95 4.97 -6.40 -15.42
CA GLY A 95 5.84 -7.51 -15.78
C GLY A 95 5.04 -8.73 -16.24
N SER A 96 5.59 -9.51 -17.17
CA SER A 96 4.86 -10.57 -17.90
C SER A 96 4.24 -11.66 -17.01
N ASP A 97 4.74 -11.85 -15.79
CA ASP A 97 4.27 -12.81 -14.81
C ASP A 97 3.47 -12.19 -13.65
N THR A 98 3.29 -10.87 -13.62
CA THR A 98 2.70 -10.14 -12.47
C THR A 98 1.28 -10.62 -12.17
N LYS A 99 0.45 -10.83 -13.19
CA LYS A 99 -0.90 -11.39 -13.00
C LYS A 99 -0.86 -12.76 -12.34
N ARG A 100 0.09 -13.62 -12.72
CA ARG A 100 0.21 -14.98 -12.18
C ARG A 100 0.75 -14.95 -10.75
N VAL A 101 1.69 -14.07 -10.43
CA VAL A 101 2.19 -13.82 -9.07
C VAL A 101 1.07 -13.32 -8.15
N ALA A 102 0.32 -12.29 -8.58
CA ALA A 102 -0.82 -11.76 -7.81
C ALA A 102 -1.91 -12.81 -7.60
N THR A 103 -2.17 -13.64 -8.63
CA THR A 103 -3.14 -14.74 -8.53
C THR A 103 -2.70 -15.78 -7.50
N ALA A 104 -1.46 -16.27 -7.58
CA ALA A 104 -0.94 -17.25 -6.62
C ALA A 104 -1.00 -16.71 -5.18
N PHE A 105 -0.57 -15.47 -4.96
CA PHE A 105 -0.64 -14.81 -3.66
C PHE A 105 -2.08 -14.73 -3.13
N VAL A 106 -3.03 -14.28 -3.95
CA VAL A 106 -4.44 -14.17 -3.57
C VAL A 106 -5.07 -15.54 -3.30
N GLU A 107 -4.70 -16.57 -4.05
CA GLU A 107 -5.14 -17.94 -3.77
C GLU A 107 -4.68 -18.42 -2.39
N GLY A 108 -3.46 -18.06 -1.98
CA GLY A 108 -2.94 -18.29 -0.64
C GLY A 108 -3.74 -17.58 0.45
N VAL A 109 -4.01 -16.29 0.27
CA VAL A 109 -4.86 -15.49 1.18
C VAL A 109 -6.24 -16.14 1.31
N ASN A 110 -6.85 -16.47 0.17
CA ASN A 110 -8.18 -17.08 0.11
C ASN A 110 -8.22 -18.47 0.74
N ALA A 111 -7.16 -19.25 0.63
CA ALA A 111 -7.08 -20.55 1.29
C ALA A 111 -7.07 -20.42 2.82
N TYR A 112 -6.33 -19.45 3.38
CA TYR A 112 -6.40 -19.19 4.81
C TYR A 112 -7.78 -18.66 5.24
N ILE A 113 -8.40 -17.80 4.44
CA ILE A 113 -9.78 -17.33 4.70
C ILE A 113 -10.75 -18.50 4.80
N ARG A 114 -10.75 -19.41 3.82
CA ARG A 114 -11.62 -20.60 3.85
C ARG A 114 -11.37 -21.46 5.08
N LEU A 115 -10.10 -21.74 5.38
CA LEU A 115 -9.71 -22.48 6.57
C LEU A 115 -10.22 -21.83 7.86
N ALA A 116 -10.14 -20.51 7.97
CA ALA A 116 -10.59 -19.78 9.15
C ALA A 116 -12.13 -19.71 9.26
N LEU A 117 -12.84 -19.69 8.13
CA LEU A 117 -14.31 -19.79 8.12
C LEU A 117 -14.78 -21.19 8.52
N ASP A 118 -14.05 -22.24 8.12
CA ASP A 118 -14.34 -23.63 8.51
C ASP A 118 -14.00 -23.90 9.99
N ASP A 119 -12.90 -23.33 10.50
CA ASP A 119 -12.52 -23.37 11.91
C ASP A 119 -12.42 -21.95 12.49
N ARG A 120 -13.54 -21.47 13.02
CA ARG A 120 -13.66 -20.11 13.59
C ARG A 120 -12.65 -19.77 14.68
N ARG A 121 -11.98 -20.76 15.29
CA ARG A 121 -10.90 -20.52 16.26
C ARG A 121 -9.66 -19.87 15.63
N LEU A 122 -9.55 -19.93 14.30
CA LEU A 122 -8.48 -19.32 13.51
C LEU A 122 -8.83 -17.90 13.04
N LEU A 123 -10.09 -17.46 13.19
CA LEU A 123 -10.47 -16.08 12.91
C LEU A 123 -9.91 -15.16 14.01
N PRO A 124 -9.27 -14.04 13.64
CA PRO A 124 -8.97 -12.97 14.59
C PRO A 124 -10.21 -12.51 15.35
N PHE A 125 -10.02 -12.11 16.62
CA PHE A 125 -11.13 -11.75 17.52
C PHE A 125 -11.95 -10.57 17.00
N GLU A 126 -11.33 -9.68 16.22
CA GLU A 126 -11.94 -8.48 15.69
C GLU A 126 -13.16 -8.78 14.82
N PHE A 127 -13.14 -9.90 14.07
CA PHE A 127 -14.30 -10.32 13.25
C PHE A 127 -15.51 -10.68 14.12
N ASP A 128 -15.30 -11.37 15.24
CA ASP A 128 -16.36 -11.68 16.20
C ASP A 128 -16.86 -10.42 16.92
N ALA A 129 -15.93 -9.57 17.35
CA ALA A 129 -16.25 -8.32 18.04
C ALA A 129 -17.04 -7.32 17.18
N LEU A 130 -16.76 -7.28 15.87
CA LEU A 130 -17.39 -6.37 14.92
C LEU A 130 -18.57 -7.02 14.17
N GLY A 131 -18.81 -8.31 14.36
CA GLY A 131 -19.96 -9.02 13.81
C GLY A 131 -19.94 -9.19 12.29
N TYR A 132 -18.76 -9.35 11.69
CA TYR A 132 -18.62 -9.57 10.24
C TYR A 132 -17.53 -10.60 9.92
N GLU A 133 -17.50 -11.08 8.68
CA GLU A 133 -16.56 -12.09 8.21
C GLU A 133 -15.63 -11.54 7.10
N PRO A 134 -14.39 -12.06 6.99
CA PRO A 134 -13.49 -11.68 5.90
C PRO A 134 -14.06 -12.10 4.55
N ALA A 135 -13.91 -11.25 3.54
CA ALA A 135 -14.33 -11.56 2.18
C ALA A 135 -13.19 -12.18 1.37
N LEU A 136 -13.52 -13.06 0.41
CA LEU A 136 -12.55 -13.57 -0.55
C LEU A 136 -12.03 -12.44 -1.46
N TRP A 137 -10.76 -12.55 -1.83
CA TRP A 137 -10.03 -11.60 -2.64
C TRP A 137 -10.05 -12.03 -4.11
N SER A 138 -10.03 -11.04 -5.00
CA SER A 138 -9.73 -11.23 -6.41
C SER A 138 -8.28 -10.80 -6.68
N PRO A 139 -7.55 -11.41 -7.64
CA PRO A 139 -6.19 -10.99 -7.99
C PRO A 139 -6.08 -9.50 -8.35
N GLU A 140 -7.14 -8.95 -8.92
CA GLU A 140 -7.24 -7.53 -9.31
C GLU A 140 -7.28 -6.59 -8.10
N ASP A 141 -7.69 -7.06 -6.92
CA ASP A 141 -7.72 -6.27 -5.69
C ASP A 141 -6.30 -5.81 -5.27
N VAL A 142 -5.26 -6.51 -5.73
CA VAL A 142 -3.85 -6.16 -5.49
C VAL A 142 -3.44 -4.89 -6.24
N VAL A 143 -4.01 -4.64 -7.43
CA VAL A 143 -3.53 -3.59 -8.35
C VAL A 143 -4.55 -2.48 -8.60
N ARG A 144 -5.86 -2.75 -8.45
CA ARG A 144 -6.92 -1.75 -8.73
C ARG A 144 -7.04 -0.67 -7.66
N ILE A 145 -6.53 -0.93 -6.45
CA ILE A 145 -6.46 0.03 -5.35
C ILE A 145 -5.30 0.99 -5.59
N ARG A 146 -5.53 2.07 -6.34
CA ARG A 146 -4.50 3.07 -6.65
C ARG A 146 -4.16 3.96 -5.47
N SER A 147 -5.07 4.03 -4.49
CA SER A 147 -4.84 4.76 -3.24
C SER A 147 -3.78 4.13 -2.32
N ASN A 148 -3.25 2.96 -2.68
CA ASN A 148 -2.06 2.39 -2.02
C ASN A 148 -0.75 2.99 -2.55
N GLY A 149 -0.81 3.83 -3.59
CA GLY A 149 0.34 4.55 -4.12
C GLY A 149 0.97 5.49 -3.08
N LEU A 150 2.21 5.88 -3.36
CA LEU A 150 2.91 6.93 -2.62
C LEU A 150 2.71 8.23 -3.40
N TYR A 151 1.88 9.12 -2.87
CA TYR A 151 1.56 10.43 -3.44
C TYR A 151 1.21 11.38 -2.29
N TYR A 152 1.65 12.64 -2.38
CA TYR A 152 1.48 13.63 -1.30
C TYR A 152 1.52 15.09 -1.80
N ASN A 153 1.66 15.29 -3.11
CA ASN A 153 1.92 16.62 -3.64
C ASN A 153 0.65 17.47 -3.72
N LEU A 154 -0.52 16.85 -3.94
CA LEU A 154 -1.79 17.57 -4.10
C LEU A 154 -2.16 18.43 -2.88
N ASP A 155 -2.03 17.91 -1.66
CA ASP A 155 -2.27 18.70 -0.44
C ASP A 155 -1.36 19.94 -0.36
N GLN A 156 -0.11 19.80 -0.77
CA GLN A 156 0.86 20.90 -0.78
C GLN A 156 0.58 21.93 -1.88
N GLU A 157 0.04 21.50 -3.01
CA GLU A 157 -0.34 22.36 -4.12
C GLU A 157 -1.60 23.15 -3.84
N VAL A 158 -2.64 22.52 -3.29
CA VAL A 158 -3.85 23.24 -2.86
C VAL A 158 -3.51 24.19 -1.71
N ALA A 159 -2.70 23.76 -0.73
CA ALA A 159 -2.26 24.67 0.32
C ALA A 159 -1.50 25.89 -0.24
N ARG A 160 -0.64 25.69 -1.24
CA ARG A 160 0.01 26.80 -1.96
C ARG A 160 -1.03 27.68 -2.66
N ALA A 161 -1.94 27.10 -3.43
CA ALA A 161 -2.95 27.84 -4.18
C ALA A 161 -3.80 28.74 -3.26
N LEU A 162 -4.26 28.20 -2.12
CA LEU A 162 -5.03 28.96 -1.12
C LEU A 162 -4.19 30.07 -0.48
N VAL A 163 -2.92 29.82 -0.15
CA VAL A 163 -2.02 30.86 0.40
C VAL A 163 -1.81 31.99 -0.60
N LEU A 164 -1.58 31.67 -1.88
CA LEU A 164 -1.43 32.66 -2.95
C LEU A 164 -2.73 33.45 -3.15
N ARG A 165 -3.89 32.79 -3.12
CA ARG A 165 -5.22 33.39 -3.25
C ARG A 165 -5.49 34.42 -2.15
N ASP A 166 -5.18 34.06 -0.90
CA ASP A 166 -5.60 34.83 0.28
C ASP A 166 -4.59 35.90 0.69
N PHE A 167 -3.30 35.65 0.46
CA PHE A 167 -2.22 36.50 0.98
C PHE A 167 -1.25 37.00 -0.09
N GLY A 168 -1.36 36.52 -1.34
CA GLY A 168 -0.46 36.86 -2.43
C GLY A 168 0.85 36.05 -2.44
N PRO A 169 1.58 36.05 -3.56
CA PRO A 169 2.75 35.19 -3.79
C PRO A 169 3.92 35.44 -2.84
N GLN A 170 4.03 36.64 -2.26
CA GLN A 170 5.10 37.02 -1.33
C GLN A 170 5.12 36.18 -0.04
N VAL A 171 4.03 35.51 0.31
CA VAL A 171 3.93 34.71 1.54
C VAL A 171 4.38 33.26 1.34
N GLU A 172 4.50 32.78 0.10
CA GLU A 172 4.89 31.38 -0.17
C GLU A 172 6.28 31.04 0.38
N ASP A 173 7.21 32.01 0.38
CA ASP A 173 8.56 31.83 0.93
C ASP A 173 8.58 31.59 2.44
N LEU A 174 7.54 32.01 3.16
CA LEU A 174 7.38 31.73 4.57
C LEU A 174 6.84 30.31 4.80
N ARG A 175 6.00 29.81 3.87
CA ARG A 175 5.41 28.47 3.95
C ARG A 175 6.44 27.39 3.61
N ARG A 176 7.17 27.54 2.50
CA ARG A 176 8.15 26.55 2.04
C ARG A 176 9.29 27.21 1.29
N ARG A 177 10.51 27.10 1.84
CA ARG A 177 11.73 27.52 1.16
C ARG A 177 11.98 26.62 -0.06
N ARG A 178 12.34 27.24 -1.18
CA ARG A 178 12.68 26.55 -2.43
C ARG A 178 14.19 26.36 -2.52
N GLU A 179 14.62 25.12 -2.78
CA GLU A 179 16.02 24.74 -2.92
C GLU A 179 16.21 23.89 -4.19
N PRO A 180 17.01 24.34 -5.18
CA PRO A 180 17.71 25.63 -5.23
C PRO A 180 16.74 26.84 -5.24
N PRO A 181 17.20 28.04 -4.86
CA PRO A 181 16.37 29.24 -4.91
C PRO A 181 15.87 29.50 -6.33
N VAL A 182 14.55 29.52 -6.50
CA VAL A 182 13.88 29.88 -7.75
C VAL A 182 12.72 30.83 -7.43
N ASP A 183 12.49 31.80 -8.33
CA ASP A 183 11.37 32.72 -8.18
C ASP A 183 10.04 31.98 -8.41
N LEU A 184 9.05 32.30 -7.59
CA LEU A 184 7.69 31.79 -7.79
C LEU A 184 7.08 32.49 -9.02
N ILE A 185 6.65 31.70 -9.98
CA ILE A 185 5.91 32.19 -11.15
C ILE A 185 4.46 31.72 -11.01
N VAL A 186 3.54 32.67 -10.93
CA VAL A 186 2.10 32.38 -11.07
C VAL A 186 1.78 32.43 -12.56
N PRO A 187 1.31 31.32 -13.17
CA PRO A 187 0.95 31.29 -14.59
C PRO A 187 -0.07 32.38 -14.95
N GLU A 188 0.11 33.00 -16.12
CA GLU A 188 -0.87 33.95 -16.65
C GLU A 188 -2.22 33.27 -16.87
N GLY A 189 -3.31 33.91 -16.42
CA GLY A 189 -4.67 33.38 -16.54
C GLY A 189 -5.08 32.38 -15.46
N LEU A 190 -4.20 32.03 -14.51
CA LEU A 190 -4.60 31.19 -13.37
C LEU A 190 -5.54 31.94 -12.42
N ASP A 191 -6.80 31.54 -12.39
CA ASP A 191 -7.80 32.07 -11.46
C ASP A 191 -7.88 31.22 -10.19
N LEU A 192 -7.17 31.65 -9.15
CA LEU A 192 -7.15 30.98 -7.86
C LEU A 192 -8.48 31.09 -7.09
N SER A 193 -9.39 32.01 -7.49
CA SER A 193 -10.69 32.15 -6.83
C SER A 193 -11.64 30.97 -7.10
N LEU A 194 -11.34 30.18 -8.15
CA LEU A 194 -12.07 28.96 -8.49
C LEU A 194 -11.77 27.79 -7.56
N ILE A 195 -10.78 27.92 -6.67
CA ILE A 195 -10.38 26.87 -5.73
C ILE A 195 -11.03 27.16 -4.38
N PRO A 196 -12.11 26.43 -4.00
CA PRO A 196 -12.75 26.60 -2.70
C PRO A 196 -11.92 26.00 -1.56
N ASP A 197 -12.18 26.42 -0.33
CA ASP A 197 -11.43 25.99 0.86
C ASP A 197 -11.56 24.47 1.12
N ASP A 198 -12.67 23.88 0.70
CA ASP A 198 -13.02 22.47 0.89
C ASP A 198 -12.79 21.62 -0.37
N VAL A 199 -12.05 22.11 -1.37
CA VAL A 199 -11.81 21.42 -2.66
C VAL A 199 -11.29 19.98 -2.49
N LEU A 200 -10.51 19.71 -1.42
CA LEU A 200 -9.97 18.39 -1.11
C LEU A 200 -10.89 17.50 -0.25
N GLY A 201 -12.12 17.93 0.07
CA GLY A 201 -13.01 17.21 0.99
C GLY A 201 -13.29 15.77 0.56
N VAL A 202 -13.68 15.57 -0.70
CA VAL A 202 -13.93 14.22 -1.26
C VAL A 202 -12.63 13.41 -1.38
N TYR A 203 -11.54 14.04 -1.80
CA TYR A 203 -10.23 13.39 -1.92
C TYR A 203 -9.73 12.87 -0.58
N ARG A 204 -9.70 13.72 0.46
CA ARG A 204 -9.29 13.33 1.82
C ARG A 204 -10.19 12.26 2.40
N LEU A 205 -11.50 12.32 2.13
CA LEU A 205 -12.42 11.28 2.55
C LEU A 205 -12.11 9.92 1.88
N ALA A 206 -11.63 9.91 0.64
CA ALA A 206 -11.21 8.69 -0.07
C ALA A 206 -9.86 8.14 0.43
N ILE A 207 -8.88 9.03 0.65
CA ILE A 207 -7.48 8.65 0.85
C ILE A 207 -7.10 8.53 2.32
N ASP A 208 -7.55 9.40 3.21
CA ASP A 208 -7.10 9.40 4.60
C ASP A 208 -7.57 8.13 5.32
N PRO A 209 -6.85 7.62 6.33
CA PRO A 209 -7.38 6.53 7.15
C PRO A 209 -8.67 6.98 7.86
N PRO A 210 -9.69 6.11 8.00
CA PRO A 210 -10.85 6.45 8.82
C PRO A 210 -10.41 6.62 10.28
N ASP A 211 -10.94 7.65 10.93
CA ASP A 211 -10.75 7.81 12.37
C ASP A 211 -11.67 6.82 13.11
N LEU A 212 -11.09 5.70 13.54
CA LEU A 212 -11.78 4.69 14.32
C LEU A 212 -11.59 4.87 15.84
N SER A 213 -10.72 5.79 16.27
CA SER A 213 -10.29 5.92 17.66
C SER A 213 -10.45 7.31 18.28
N GLY A 214 -10.79 8.33 17.49
CA GLY A 214 -10.91 9.72 17.92
C GLY A 214 -9.57 10.44 18.14
N ALA A 215 -8.45 9.82 17.76
CA ALA A 215 -7.11 10.34 18.05
C ALA A 215 -6.42 10.84 16.77
N ALA A 216 -6.10 12.14 16.74
CA ALA A 216 -5.29 12.71 15.68
C ALA A 216 -3.88 12.09 15.72
N ALA A 217 -3.55 11.27 14.72
CA ALA A 217 -2.19 10.79 14.54
C ALA A 217 -1.38 11.87 13.82
N VAL A 218 -0.47 12.52 14.55
CA VAL A 218 0.68 13.16 13.90
C VAL A 218 1.55 12.03 13.38
N VAL A 219 1.73 11.94 12.08
CA VAL A 219 2.56 10.92 11.44
C VAL A 219 3.91 11.56 11.11
N PRO A 220 4.99 11.28 11.87
CA PRO A 220 6.32 11.57 11.39
C PRO A 220 6.57 10.70 10.16
N GLU A 221 6.80 11.34 9.02
CA GLU A 221 7.16 10.69 7.78
C GLU A 221 8.54 11.20 7.34
N GLY A 222 9.34 10.28 6.84
CA GLY A 222 10.74 10.51 6.50
C GLY A 222 11.36 9.21 6.05
N SER A 223 12.58 9.24 5.56
CA SER A 223 13.32 8.03 5.20
C SER A 223 14.78 8.40 4.99
N ASN A 224 15.68 7.50 5.35
CA ASN A 224 17.08 7.57 4.96
C ASN A 224 17.41 6.41 4.02
N ASN A 225 18.31 6.66 3.06
CA ASN A 225 18.90 5.60 2.27
C ASN A 225 20.34 5.95 1.88
N TRP A 226 21.32 5.12 2.25
CA TRP A 226 22.73 5.30 1.92
C TRP A 226 23.30 4.07 1.22
N VAL A 227 24.12 4.30 0.19
CA VAL A 227 24.90 3.27 -0.50
C VAL A 227 26.37 3.64 -0.48
N LEU A 228 27.23 2.73 -0.02
CA LEU A 228 28.68 2.86 -0.10
C LEU A 228 29.23 1.90 -1.14
N ALA A 229 30.00 2.43 -2.09
CA ALA A 229 30.73 1.62 -3.05
C ALA A 229 31.78 0.74 -2.35
N ALA A 230 32.07 -0.44 -2.91
CA ALA A 230 33.07 -1.38 -2.37
C ALA A 230 34.42 -0.73 -2.05
N SER A 231 34.88 0.21 -2.90
CA SER A 231 36.13 0.97 -2.72
C SER A 231 36.16 1.90 -1.51
N ARG A 232 35.02 2.12 -0.85
CA ARG A 232 34.85 2.91 0.38
C ARG A 232 34.67 2.04 1.62
N THR A 233 34.86 0.72 1.52
CA THR A 233 34.63 -0.25 2.61
C THR A 233 35.88 -1.07 2.88
N THR A 234 36.08 -1.51 4.14
CA THR A 234 37.21 -2.39 4.51
C THR A 234 37.01 -3.84 4.07
N THR A 235 35.77 -4.25 3.80
CA THR A 235 35.42 -5.61 3.35
C THR A 235 35.53 -5.79 1.82
N GLY A 236 35.68 -4.70 1.06
CA GLY A 236 35.63 -4.72 -0.39
C GLY A 236 34.25 -5.08 -0.97
N ARG A 237 33.18 -4.99 -0.18
CA ARG A 237 31.79 -5.27 -0.60
C ARG A 237 30.94 -3.99 -0.44
N PRO A 238 29.99 -3.72 -1.35
CA PRO A 238 29.10 -2.57 -1.19
C PRO A 238 28.25 -2.71 0.09
N LEU A 239 27.89 -1.58 0.69
CA LEU A 239 26.99 -1.51 1.83
C LEU A 239 25.74 -0.69 1.48
N LEU A 240 24.57 -1.20 1.84
CA LEU A 240 23.29 -0.49 1.77
C LEU A 240 22.77 -0.31 3.20
N ALA A 241 22.32 0.90 3.53
CA ALA A 241 21.54 1.19 4.73
C ALA A 241 20.23 1.85 4.31
N ASN A 242 19.11 1.14 4.41
CA ASN A 242 17.78 1.64 4.13
C ASN A 242 16.96 1.70 5.42
N ASP A 243 16.42 2.88 5.73
CA ASP A 243 15.80 3.21 7.00
C ASP A 243 14.53 4.05 6.75
N PRO A 244 13.43 3.40 6.28
CA PRO A 244 12.18 4.09 6.01
C PRO A 244 11.45 4.46 7.32
N HIS A 245 11.05 5.72 7.48
CA HIS A 245 10.31 6.19 8.65
C HIS A 245 8.82 6.23 8.33
N ARG A 246 8.05 5.43 9.05
CA ARG A 246 6.58 5.38 8.94
C ARG A 246 5.99 5.42 10.34
N ALA A 247 4.73 5.85 10.43
CA ALA A 247 3.99 5.80 11.68
C ALA A 247 4.09 4.42 12.34
N LEU A 248 4.47 4.41 13.61
CA LEU A 248 4.41 3.21 14.42
C LEU A 248 2.93 2.85 14.62
N SER A 249 2.56 1.69 14.12
CA SER A 249 1.20 1.14 14.14
C SER A 249 1.26 -0.32 14.58
N ALA A 250 0.17 -0.76 15.20
CA ALA A 250 -0.05 -2.15 15.56
C ALA A 250 -1.39 -2.59 14.95
N PRO A 251 -1.40 -3.52 13.97
CA PRO A 251 -0.23 -4.15 13.35
C PRO A 251 0.59 -3.20 12.45
N SER A 252 1.89 -3.47 12.31
CA SER A 252 2.82 -2.63 11.53
C SER A 252 2.50 -2.61 10.04
N LEU A 253 2.85 -1.51 9.35
CA LEU A 253 2.80 -1.42 7.88
C LEU A 253 3.72 -2.47 7.23
N ARG A 254 4.95 -2.57 7.72
CA ARG A 254 5.97 -3.46 7.17
C ARG A 254 5.81 -4.87 7.70
N TYR A 255 5.96 -5.83 6.80
CA TYR A 255 5.92 -7.26 7.09
C TYR A 255 7.19 -7.92 6.54
N LEU A 256 7.98 -8.52 7.44
CA LEU A 256 9.22 -9.20 7.10
C LEU A 256 8.92 -10.63 6.68
N ALA A 257 9.56 -11.10 5.60
CA ALA A 257 9.52 -12.48 5.17
C ALA A 257 10.79 -12.86 4.39
N HIS A 258 11.09 -14.15 4.37
CA HIS A 258 12.07 -14.76 3.49
C HIS A 258 11.36 -15.70 2.52
N LEU A 259 11.60 -15.54 1.22
CA LEU A 259 11.02 -16.34 0.15
C LEU A 259 12.15 -17.10 -0.54
N SER A 260 12.05 -18.43 -0.57
CA SER A 260 13.05 -19.31 -1.19
C SER A 260 12.38 -20.36 -2.09
N ALA A 261 12.69 -20.29 -3.39
CA ALA A 261 12.23 -21.18 -4.44
C ALA A 261 13.22 -21.17 -5.63
N PRO A 262 13.13 -22.08 -6.60
CA PRO A 262 13.98 -22.02 -7.78
C PRO A 262 13.89 -20.67 -8.51
N GLY A 263 15.02 -19.97 -8.61
CA GLY A 263 15.12 -18.65 -9.24
C GLY A 263 14.80 -17.46 -8.33
N LEU A 264 14.38 -17.67 -7.08
CA LEU A 264 14.09 -16.61 -6.12
C LEU A 264 14.56 -17.00 -4.72
N ASP A 265 15.48 -16.23 -4.15
CA ASP A 265 15.90 -16.36 -2.76
C ASP A 265 16.08 -14.95 -2.22
N VAL A 266 15.13 -14.44 -1.44
CA VAL A 266 15.11 -13.03 -1.02
C VAL A 266 14.53 -12.89 0.38
N ILE A 267 15.20 -12.09 1.22
CA ILE A 267 14.72 -11.75 2.55
C ILE A 267 14.60 -10.24 2.68
N GLY A 268 13.54 -9.77 3.31
CA GLY A 268 13.32 -8.36 3.55
C GLY A 268 11.91 -8.06 3.99
N ALA A 269 11.49 -6.81 3.79
CA ALA A 269 10.17 -6.32 4.11
C ALA A 269 9.39 -5.94 2.85
N GLY A 270 8.09 -6.24 2.91
CA GLY A 270 7.07 -5.69 2.02
C GLY A 270 5.91 -5.15 2.83
N GLU A 271 4.76 -5.01 2.18
CA GLU A 271 3.47 -4.83 2.84
C GLU A 271 2.73 -6.16 2.83
N PRO A 272 2.01 -6.53 3.90
CA PRO A 272 1.40 -7.85 4.00
C PRO A 272 0.34 -8.10 2.93
N ALA A 273 -0.21 -7.05 2.30
CA ALA A 273 -1.24 -7.13 1.26
C ALA A 273 -0.68 -7.28 -0.16
N LEU A 274 0.64 -7.22 -0.35
CA LEU A 274 1.29 -7.25 -1.66
C LEU A 274 2.27 -8.43 -1.77
N PRO A 275 2.32 -9.12 -2.92
CA PRO A 275 3.28 -10.19 -3.14
C PRO A 275 4.72 -9.66 -3.26
N GLY A 276 5.68 -10.46 -2.80
CA GLY A 276 7.11 -10.18 -2.90
C GLY A 276 7.67 -9.31 -1.78
N ILE A 277 8.87 -8.77 -2.00
CA ILE A 277 9.67 -7.99 -1.06
C ILE A 277 10.06 -6.67 -1.75
N SER A 278 9.77 -5.53 -1.10
CA SER A 278 10.07 -4.20 -1.66
C SER A 278 11.38 -3.60 -1.15
N ILE A 279 11.85 -4.05 0.02
CA ILE A 279 13.10 -3.63 0.66
C ILE A 279 13.78 -4.88 1.18
N GLY A 280 15.00 -5.18 0.78
CA GLY A 280 15.65 -6.41 1.20
C GLY A 280 16.96 -6.69 0.50
N HIS A 281 17.36 -7.94 0.56
CA HIS A 281 18.55 -8.41 -0.13
C HIS A 281 18.47 -9.91 -0.43
N ASN A 282 19.39 -10.35 -1.27
CA ASN A 282 19.67 -11.75 -1.52
C ASN A 282 21.19 -12.00 -1.49
N GLY A 283 21.63 -13.15 -1.97
CA GLY A 283 23.06 -13.50 -2.06
C GLY A 283 23.89 -12.59 -2.99
N TYR A 284 23.26 -11.75 -3.82
CA TYR A 284 23.89 -11.00 -4.90
C TYR A 284 23.70 -9.48 -4.83
N ILE A 285 22.50 -9.01 -4.48
CA ILE A 285 22.11 -7.60 -4.44
C ILE A 285 21.37 -7.25 -3.15
N ALA A 286 21.38 -5.96 -2.81
CA ALA A 286 20.53 -5.38 -1.79
C ALA A 286 19.81 -4.16 -2.40
N PHE A 287 18.57 -3.94 -2.00
CA PHE A 287 17.72 -2.88 -2.52
C PHE A 287 16.83 -2.32 -1.42
N GLY A 288 16.46 -1.06 -1.56
CA GLY A 288 15.60 -0.34 -0.63
C GLY A 288 14.94 0.83 -1.32
N LEU A 289 14.00 1.45 -0.63
CA LEU A 289 13.23 2.57 -1.17
C LEU A 289 13.13 3.68 -0.13
N THR A 290 13.04 4.91 -0.61
CA THR A 290 12.76 6.12 0.15
C THR A 290 11.72 6.91 -0.62
N ILE A 291 10.89 7.66 0.09
CA ILE A 291 9.97 8.60 -0.56
C ILE A 291 10.82 9.65 -1.27
N PHE A 292 10.53 9.89 -2.54
CA PHE A 292 11.07 10.98 -3.32
C PHE A 292 9.90 11.89 -3.68
N ALA A 293 9.92 13.12 -3.19
CA ALA A 293 8.84 14.08 -3.40
C ALA A 293 8.88 14.59 -4.84
N ILE A 294 8.19 13.87 -5.73
CA ILE A 294 7.88 14.29 -7.10
C ILE A 294 6.41 14.64 -7.20
N ASP A 295 6.11 15.41 -8.24
CA ASP A 295 4.76 15.73 -8.65
C ASP A 295 4.11 14.50 -9.31
N GLN A 296 3.02 13.99 -8.71
CA GLN A 296 2.35 12.75 -9.12
C GLN A 296 0.82 12.89 -9.20
N GLU A 297 0.29 14.04 -8.82
CA GLU A 297 -1.14 14.33 -8.71
C GLU A 297 -1.38 15.77 -9.15
N ASP A 298 -2.42 16.03 -9.91
CA ASP A 298 -2.74 17.38 -10.38
C ASP A 298 -4.19 17.72 -10.06
N LEU A 299 -4.46 19.00 -9.77
CA LEU A 299 -5.81 19.55 -9.69
C LEU A 299 -6.16 20.26 -11.00
N TYR A 300 -7.21 19.79 -11.68
CA TYR A 300 -7.77 20.44 -12.85
C TYR A 300 -9.11 21.11 -12.53
N VAL A 301 -9.30 22.32 -13.06
CA VAL A 301 -10.59 23.03 -13.06
C VAL A 301 -11.14 22.99 -14.48
N TYR A 302 -12.34 22.45 -14.65
CA TYR A 302 -13.01 22.33 -15.94
C TYR A 302 -14.17 23.31 -16.04
N GLU A 303 -14.30 23.97 -17.19
CA GLU A 303 -15.54 24.60 -17.62
C GLU A 303 -16.37 23.52 -18.32
N THR A 304 -17.48 23.12 -17.71
CA THR A 304 -18.35 22.07 -18.24
C THR A 304 -19.31 22.64 -19.28
N ASN A 305 -19.60 21.90 -20.35
CA ASN A 305 -20.67 22.24 -21.28
C ASN A 305 -22.03 22.28 -20.53
N PRO A 306 -22.76 23.41 -20.51
CA PRO A 306 -24.02 23.50 -19.76
C PRO A 306 -25.11 22.56 -20.30
N ASP A 307 -25.05 22.20 -21.59
CA ASP A 307 -26.01 21.27 -22.21
C ASP A 307 -25.60 19.80 -22.01
N GLU A 308 -24.30 19.54 -21.88
CA GLU A 308 -23.71 18.19 -21.74
C GLU A 308 -22.59 18.17 -20.67
N PRO A 309 -22.93 18.33 -19.38
CA PRO A 309 -21.94 18.60 -18.32
C PRO A 309 -21.09 17.39 -17.91
N LEU A 310 -21.30 16.23 -18.54
CA LEU A 310 -20.56 14.98 -18.28
C LEU A 310 -19.67 14.55 -19.46
N GLU A 311 -19.71 15.28 -20.57
CA GLU A 311 -18.78 15.14 -21.70
C GLU A 311 -17.69 16.21 -21.63
#